data_AF-A0A2D8ERE0-F1
#
_entry.id   AF-A0A2D8ERE0-F1
#
_cell.length_a   1.000
_cell.length_b   1.000
_cell.length_c   1.000
_cell.angle_alpha   90.00
_cell.angle_beta   90.00
_cell.angle_gamma   90.00
#
_symmetry.space_group_name_H-M   'P 1'
#
loop_
_entity.id
_entity.type
_entity.pdbx_description
1 polymer ?
#
loop_
_entity_poly.entity_id
_entity_poly.type
_entity_poly.pdbx_seq_one_letter_code
_entity_poly.pdbx_strand_id
1 'polypeptide(L)'
;MEFRIPAKEKPSIASQMMKRCGSILDAEGVKYDPKVLAELIMRYFPDFRRVINELQRYSVAGEIDVGILSRIGEIHVNDLMTHMKEKNFKEARKWVVSNLDNSPTDLFRKIYDSLYTSLKDASIPQAIVIIGEYQYKAAHVADQEINMTACIVELMSSCEFK
;
A
#
# COMPACT_ATOMS: atom_id res chain seq x y z
N MET A 1 4.88 -7.02 22.61
CA MET A 1 4.52 -8.46 22.65
C MET A 1 4.24 -8.90 21.22
N GLU A 2 5.16 -9.60 20.56
CA GLU A 2 4.85 -10.26 19.29
C GLU A 2 3.91 -11.44 19.57
N PHE A 3 2.65 -11.34 19.15
CA PHE A 3 1.70 -12.44 19.26
C PHE A 3 2.07 -13.50 18.21
N ARG A 4 2.80 -14.54 18.62
CA ARG A 4 3.20 -15.64 17.72
C ARG A 4 2.16 -16.74 17.74
N ILE A 5 1.37 -16.84 16.67
CA ILE A 5 0.39 -17.91 16.48
C ILE A 5 1.13 -19.22 16.16
N PRO A 6 0.89 -20.31 16.90
CA PRO A 6 1.45 -21.63 16.60
C PRO A 6 1.12 -22.07 15.16
N ALA A 7 2.10 -22.61 14.43
CA ALA A 7 1.93 -22.95 13.01
C ALA A 7 0.76 -23.92 12.75
N LYS A 8 0.45 -24.80 13.70
CA LYS A 8 -0.66 -25.78 13.63
C LYS A 8 -2.04 -25.14 13.75
N GLU A 9 -2.15 -23.96 14.37
CA GLU A 9 -3.43 -23.29 14.63
C GLU A 9 -3.79 -22.30 13.53
N LYS A 10 -2.81 -21.86 12.73
CA LYS A 10 -3.01 -20.90 11.63
C LYS A 10 -4.17 -21.28 10.69
N PRO A 11 -4.31 -22.54 10.21
CA PRO A 11 -5.40 -22.89 9.30
C PRO A 11 -6.78 -22.81 9.96
N SER A 12 -6.87 -23.21 11.23
CA SER A 12 -8.12 -23.15 12.00
C SER A 12 -8.56 -21.70 12.22
N ILE A 13 -7.62 -20.83 12.60
CA ILE A 13 -7.90 -19.41 12.83
C ILE A 13 -8.25 -18.71 11.51
N ALA A 14 -7.54 -19.00 10.42
CA ALA A 14 -7.88 -18.46 9.10
C ALA A 14 -9.28 -18.89 8.64
N SER A 15 -9.67 -20.15 8.89
CA SER A 15 -11.02 -20.65 8.59
C SER A 15 -12.10 -19.96 9.42
N GLN A 16 -11.85 -19.69 10.70
CA GLN A 16 -12.76 -18.93 11.55
C GLN A 16 -12.90 -17.48 11.07
N MET A 17 -11.79 -16.84 10.68
CA MET A 17 -11.80 -15.49 10.11
C MET A 17 -12.57 -15.45 8.79
N MET A 18 -12.40 -16.44 7.93
CA MET A 18 -13.14 -16.59 6.68
C MET A 18 -14.65 -16.62 6.91
N LYS A 19 -15.12 -17.46 7.86
CA LYS A 19 -16.54 -17.52 8.23
C LYS A 19 -17.05 -16.19 8.77
N ARG A 20 -16.25 -15.52 9.60
CA ARG A 20 -16.61 -14.22 10.19
C ARG A 20 -16.72 -13.13 9.13
N CYS A 21 -15.75 -13.02 8.23
CA CYS A 21 -15.80 -12.06 7.13
C CYS A 21 -16.98 -12.34 6.20
N GLY A 22 -17.23 -13.62 5.85
CA GLY A 22 -18.40 -14.00 5.06
C GLY A 22 -19.70 -13.53 5.70
N SER A 23 -19.90 -13.80 7.00
CA SER A 23 -21.11 -13.38 7.71
C SER A 23 -21.29 -11.85 7.77
N ILE A 24 -20.19 -11.09 7.84
CA ILE A 24 -20.25 -9.62 7.82
C ILE A 24 -20.67 -9.15 6.42
N LEU A 25 -20.05 -9.66 5.37
CA LEU A 25 -20.35 -9.28 3.99
C LEU A 25 -21.79 -9.65 3.61
N ASP A 26 -22.26 -10.83 4.04
CA ASP A 26 -23.65 -11.28 3.84
C ASP A 26 -24.64 -10.35 4.56
N ALA A 27 -24.33 -9.92 5.78
CA ALA A 27 -25.17 -9.00 6.55
C ALA A 27 -25.23 -7.59 5.92
N GLU A 28 -24.12 -7.13 5.34
CA GLU A 28 -24.02 -5.84 4.64
C GLU A 28 -24.47 -5.90 3.17
N GLY A 29 -24.88 -7.09 2.67
CA GLY A 29 -25.35 -7.27 1.30
C GLY A 29 -24.26 -7.13 0.23
N VAL A 30 -22.99 -7.30 0.60
CA VAL A 30 -21.84 -7.17 -0.30
C VAL A 30 -21.58 -8.51 -1.00
N LYS A 31 -21.57 -8.52 -2.33
CA LYS A 31 -21.21 -9.74 -3.08
C LYS A 31 -19.72 -9.99 -3.01
N TYR A 32 -19.29 -11.25 -2.86
CA TYR A 32 -17.88 -11.61 -2.84
C TYR A 32 -17.62 -12.97 -3.46
N ASP A 33 -16.43 -13.15 -4.05
CA ASP A 33 -15.92 -14.47 -4.41
C ASP A 33 -15.19 -15.10 -3.19
N PRO A 34 -15.60 -16.29 -2.71
CA PRO A 34 -14.94 -16.98 -1.60
C PRO A 34 -13.44 -17.24 -1.80
N LYS A 35 -12.98 -17.43 -3.04
CA LYS A 35 -11.54 -17.59 -3.32
C LYS A 35 -10.79 -16.29 -3.09
N VAL A 36 -11.39 -15.19 -3.54
CA VAL A 36 -10.86 -13.83 -3.41
C VAL A 36 -10.75 -13.42 -1.94
N LEU A 37 -11.82 -13.68 -1.18
CA LEU A 37 -11.84 -13.43 0.25
C LEU A 37 -10.79 -14.25 1.01
N ALA A 38 -10.59 -15.51 0.63
CA ALA A 38 -9.56 -16.36 1.23
C ALA A 38 -8.14 -15.84 0.95
N GLU A 39 -7.87 -15.40 -0.28
CA GLU A 39 -6.57 -14.83 -0.67
C GLU A 39 -6.25 -13.55 0.11
N LEU A 40 -7.23 -12.66 0.27
CA LEU A 40 -7.10 -11.43 1.05
C LEU A 40 -6.81 -11.71 2.54
N ILE A 41 -7.49 -12.70 3.13
CA ILE A 41 -7.23 -13.11 4.52
C ILE A 41 -5.82 -13.68 4.67
N MET A 42 -5.39 -14.55 3.76
CA MET A 42 -4.06 -15.17 3.80
C MET A 42 -2.94 -14.14 3.61
N ARG A 43 -3.17 -13.11 2.80
CA ARG A 43 -2.19 -12.05 2.52
C ARG A 43 -1.84 -11.21 3.74
N TYR A 44 -2.84 -10.84 4.54
CA TYR A 44 -2.66 -9.97 5.70
C TYR A 44 -2.61 -10.74 7.03
N PHE A 45 -2.70 -12.07 7.00
CA PHE A 45 -2.55 -12.90 8.18
C PHE A 45 -1.17 -12.67 8.85
N PRO A 46 -1.09 -12.46 10.17
CA PRO A 46 -2.16 -12.59 11.19
C PRO A 46 -2.89 -11.28 11.56
N ASP A 47 -2.71 -10.18 10.82
CA ASP A 47 -3.35 -8.89 11.11
C ASP A 47 -4.82 -8.85 10.62
N PHE A 48 -5.73 -9.29 11.49
CA PHE A 48 -7.17 -9.28 11.21
C PHE A 48 -7.80 -7.89 11.14
N ARG A 49 -7.22 -6.90 11.82
CA ARG A 49 -7.69 -5.51 11.73
C ARG A 49 -7.45 -4.99 10.31
N ARG A 50 -6.27 -5.28 9.75
CA ARG A 50 -5.95 -4.95 8.37
C ARG A 50 -6.89 -5.64 7.37
N VAL A 51 -7.19 -6.93 7.57
CA VAL A 51 -8.19 -7.66 6.76
C VAL A 51 -9.55 -6.92 6.74
N ILE A 52 -10.06 -6.51 7.90
CA ILE A 52 -11.37 -5.84 8.00
C ILE A 52 -11.34 -4.45 7.33
N ASN A 53 -10.30 -3.66 7.56
CA ASN A 53 -10.17 -2.32 6.95
C ASN A 53 -10.19 -2.40 5.43
N GLU A 54 -9.49 -3.39 4.86
CA GLU A 54 -9.49 -3.64 3.42
C GLU A 54 -10.89 -4.04 2.92
N LEU A 55 -11.56 -4.98 3.59
CA LEU A 55 -12.93 -5.37 3.23
C LEU A 55 -13.90 -4.17 3.25
N GLN A 56 -13.81 -3.31 4.26
CA GLN A 56 -14.61 -2.09 4.33
C GLN A 56 -14.32 -1.15 3.17
N ARG A 57 -13.05 -0.91 2.86
CA ARG A 57 -12.65 -0.05 1.72
C ARG A 57 -13.22 -0.55 0.39
N TYR A 58 -13.25 -1.87 0.17
CA TYR A 58 -13.74 -2.45 -1.09
C TYR A 58 -15.26 -2.60 -1.14
N SER A 59 -15.92 -2.76 0.01
CA SER A 59 -17.39 -2.81 0.08
C SER A 59 -18.07 -1.57 -0.51
N VAL A 60 -17.37 -0.43 -0.60
CA VAL A 60 -17.84 0.81 -1.25
C VAL A 60 -18.19 0.60 -2.73
N ALA A 61 -17.52 -0.34 -3.42
CA ALA A 61 -17.81 -0.66 -4.82
C ALA A 61 -18.97 -1.67 -4.98
N GLY A 62 -19.47 -2.26 -3.88
CA GLY A 62 -20.63 -3.16 -3.86
C GLY A 62 -20.35 -4.64 -4.15
N GLU A 63 -19.20 -4.97 -4.74
CA GLU A 63 -18.79 -6.34 -5.04
C GLU A 63 -17.28 -6.50 -4.83
N ILE A 64 -16.85 -7.65 -4.27
CA ILE A 64 -15.46 -8.02 -4.04
C ILE A 64 -15.08 -9.13 -5.03
N ASP A 65 -14.43 -8.74 -6.13
CA ASP A 65 -14.04 -9.62 -7.24
C ASP A 65 -12.51 -9.75 -7.43
N VAL A 66 -12.10 -10.58 -8.39
CA VAL A 66 -10.69 -10.78 -8.75
C VAL A 66 -10.06 -9.49 -9.30
N GLY A 67 -10.85 -8.61 -9.93
CA GLY A 67 -10.40 -7.31 -10.40
C GLY A 67 -9.96 -6.40 -9.26
N ILE A 68 -10.68 -6.43 -8.14
CA ILE A 68 -10.27 -5.72 -6.92
C ILE A 68 -8.99 -6.34 -6.36
N LEU A 69 -8.82 -7.66 -6.37
CA LEU A 69 -7.55 -8.31 -5.97
C LEU A 69 -6.34 -7.89 -6.79
N SER A 70 -6.49 -7.69 -8.10
CA SER A 70 -5.40 -7.15 -8.92
C SER A 70 -5.02 -5.71 -8.53
N ARG A 71 -5.96 -4.92 -7.99
CA ARG A 71 -5.69 -3.60 -7.39
C ARG A 71 -5.17 -3.71 -5.95
N ILE A 72 -5.42 -4.83 -5.27
CA ILE A 72 -4.96 -5.08 -3.90
C ILE A 72 -3.44 -5.19 -3.95
N GLY A 73 -2.79 -4.12 -3.48
CA GLY A 73 -1.35 -4.02 -3.28
C GLY A 73 -0.50 -3.78 -4.52
N GLU A 74 -1.10 -3.39 -5.65
CA GLU A 74 -0.37 -2.52 -6.55
C GLU A 74 -0.35 -1.13 -5.93
N ILE A 75 0.80 -0.77 -5.37
CA ILE A 75 1.12 0.61 -5.07
C ILE A 75 1.03 1.36 -6.41
N HIS A 76 -0.06 2.09 -6.62
CA HIS A 76 -0.28 2.86 -7.85
C HIS A 76 0.61 4.10 -7.83
N VAL A 77 1.87 3.93 -8.22
CA VAL A 77 2.86 5.02 -8.27
C VAL A 77 2.59 5.96 -9.43
N ASN A 78 1.84 5.53 -10.46
CA ASN A 78 1.52 6.38 -11.61
C ASN A 78 0.81 7.66 -11.20
N ASP A 79 -0.20 7.55 -10.32
CA ASP A 79 -0.93 8.72 -9.80
C ASP A 79 0.00 9.66 -9.01
N LEU A 80 0.88 9.07 -8.18
CA LEU A 80 1.89 9.83 -7.45
C LEU A 80 2.82 10.59 -8.41
N MET A 81 3.31 9.94 -9.46
CA MET A 81 4.20 10.55 -10.45
C MET A 81 3.51 11.68 -11.22
N THR A 82 2.23 11.52 -11.56
CA THR A 82 1.42 12.60 -12.13
C THR A 82 1.29 13.78 -11.17
N HIS A 83 0.94 13.53 -9.90
CA HIS A 83 0.84 14.60 -8.90
C HIS A 83 2.18 15.30 -8.64
N MET A 84 3.28 14.56 -8.63
CA MET A 84 4.63 15.10 -8.49
C MET A 84 5.03 15.98 -9.69
N LYS A 85 4.73 15.52 -10.91
CA LYS A 85 4.93 16.29 -12.16
C LYS A 85 4.13 17.59 -12.17
N GLU A 86 2.87 17.55 -11.77
CA GLU A 86 1.97 18.71 -11.71
C GLU A 86 2.25 19.64 -10.52
N LYS A 87 3.23 19.29 -9.67
CA LYS A 87 3.52 19.97 -8.40
C LYS A 87 2.31 20.05 -7.45
N ASN A 88 1.41 19.08 -7.54
CA ASN A 88 0.23 18.98 -6.70
C ASN A 88 0.57 18.32 -5.36
N PHE A 89 1.16 19.10 -4.45
CA PHE A 89 1.55 18.64 -3.12
C PHE A 89 0.38 18.05 -2.31
N LYS A 90 -0.83 18.60 -2.47
CA LYS A 90 -2.01 18.17 -1.70
C LYS A 90 -2.37 16.71 -2.01
N GLU A 91 -2.47 16.36 -3.29
CA GLU A 91 -2.78 15.00 -3.70
C GLU A 91 -1.59 14.05 -3.50
N ALA A 92 -0.35 14.52 -3.67
CA ALA A 92 0.84 13.73 -3.34
C ALA A 92 0.89 13.35 -1.85
N ARG A 93 0.62 14.28 -0.93
CA ARG A 93 0.52 13.99 0.51
C ARG A 93 -0.63 13.01 0.81
N LYS A 94 -1.78 13.18 0.16
CA LYS A 94 -2.92 12.26 0.33
C LYS A 94 -2.56 10.84 -0.11
N TRP A 95 -1.80 10.70 -1.19
CA TRP A 95 -1.26 9.42 -1.64
C TRP A 95 -0.34 8.78 -0.59
N VAL A 96 0.53 9.57 0.06
CA VAL A 96 1.36 9.06 1.17
C VAL A 96 0.48 8.45 2.24
N VAL A 97 -0.46 9.23 2.76
CA VAL A 97 -1.35 8.81 3.85
C VAL A 97 -2.13 7.54 3.48
N SER A 98 -2.63 7.44 2.25
CA SER A 98 -3.37 6.24 1.81
C SER A 98 -2.50 5.00 1.62
N ASN A 99 -1.17 5.15 1.59
CA ASN A 99 -0.23 4.06 1.35
C ASN A 99 0.65 3.74 2.57
N LEU A 100 0.46 4.42 3.72
CA LEU A 100 1.26 4.22 4.94
C LEU A 100 1.13 2.83 5.56
N ASP A 101 0.04 2.11 5.28
CA ASP A 101 -0.13 0.72 5.75
C ASP A 101 0.82 -0.26 5.03
N ASN A 102 1.45 0.16 3.93
CA ASN A 102 2.46 -0.64 3.23
C ASN A 102 3.83 -0.53 3.89
N SER A 103 4.66 -1.56 3.69
CA SER A 103 6.05 -1.51 4.15
C SER A 103 6.79 -0.34 3.49
N PRO A 104 7.53 0.49 4.26
CA PRO A 104 8.35 1.56 3.70
C PRO A 104 9.29 1.06 2.59
N THR A 105 9.88 -0.13 2.78
CA THR A 105 10.76 -0.76 1.78
C THR A 105 10.05 -1.02 0.46
N ASP A 106 8.80 -1.49 0.50
CA ASP A 106 8.02 -1.78 -0.71
C ASP A 106 7.63 -0.48 -1.43
N LEU A 107 7.29 0.57 -0.67
CA LEU A 107 6.98 1.89 -1.20
C LEU A 107 8.19 2.50 -1.93
N PHE A 108 9.36 2.56 -1.27
CA PHE A 108 10.57 3.09 -1.88
C PHE A 108 10.98 2.28 -3.12
N ARG A 109 10.84 0.95 -3.09
CA ARG A 109 11.15 0.09 -4.24
C ARG A 109 10.24 0.40 -5.43
N LYS A 110 8.94 0.54 -5.20
CA LYS A 110 7.97 0.88 -6.25
C LYS A 110 8.20 2.27 -6.83
N ILE A 111 8.55 3.25 -5.99
CA ILE A 111 8.93 4.59 -6.45
C ILE A 111 10.18 4.51 -7.32
N TYR A 112 11.22 3.78 -6.89
CA TYR A 112 12.44 3.56 -7.64
C TYR A 112 12.18 2.95 -9.03
N ASP A 113 11.36 1.91 -9.11
CA ASP A 113 11.03 1.25 -10.38
C ASP A 113 10.31 2.19 -11.37
N SER A 114 9.51 3.14 -10.86
CA SER A 114 8.78 4.12 -11.67
C SER A 114 9.61 5.32 -12.15
N LEU A 115 10.82 5.52 -11.63
CA LEU A 115 11.67 6.66 -12.00
C LEU A 115 12.02 6.65 -13.48
N TYR A 116 12.36 5.47 -14.03
CA TYR A 116 12.81 5.33 -15.41
C TYR A 116 11.72 5.69 -16.44
N THR A 117 10.45 5.49 -16.09
CA THR A 117 9.31 5.82 -16.96
C THR A 117 8.89 7.28 -16.82
N SER A 118 9.05 7.88 -15.63
CA SER A 118 8.42 9.17 -15.28
C SER A 118 9.38 10.36 -15.24
N LEU A 119 10.67 10.14 -15.01
CA LEU A 119 11.68 11.19 -14.93
C LEU A 119 12.51 11.30 -16.21
N LYS A 120 13.06 12.48 -16.46
CA LYS A 120 14.10 12.68 -17.47
C LYS A 120 15.39 12.01 -17.04
N ASP A 121 16.14 11.48 -17.99
CA ASP A 121 17.33 10.67 -17.73
C ASP A 121 18.39 11.39 -16.89
N ALA A 122 18.51 12.72 -17.04
CA ALA A 122 19.43 13.55 -16.26
C ALA A 122 19.07 13.63 -14.76
N SER A 123 17.80 13.47 -14.40
CA SER A 123 17.34 13.55 -13.00
C SER A 123 17.29 12.19 -12.29
N ILE A 124 17.39 11.07 -13.02
CA ILE A 124 17.36 9.73 -12.44
C ILE A 124 18.48 9.52 -11.41
N PRO A 125 19.76 9.87 -11.66
CA PRO A 125 20.82 9.65 -10.67
C PRO A 125 20.56 10.38 -9.35
N GLN A 126 20.07 11.62 -9.42
CA GLN A 126 19.75 12.42 -8.24
C GLN A 126 18.56 11.82 -7.46
N ALA A 127 17.52 11.37 -8.17
CA ALA A 127 16.38 10.71 -7.54
C ALA A 127 16.78 9.43 -6.78
N ILE A 128 17.72 8.65 -7.34
CA ILE A 128 18.22 7.43 -6.69
C ILE A 128 18.92 7.74 -5.37
N VAL A 129 19.76 8.79 -5.33
CA VAL A 129 20.45 9.22 -4.11
C VAL A 129 19.44 9.64 -3.04
N ILE A 130 18.46 10.46 -3.42
CA ILE A 130 17.38 10.90 -2.52
C ILE A 130 16.65 9.70 -1.92
N ILE A 131 16.19 8.77 -2.76
CA ILE A 131 15.48 7.56 -2.28
C ILE A 131 16.35 6.74 -1.33
N GLY A 132 17.64 6.56 -1.64
CA GLY A 132 18.56 5.82 -0.78
C GLY A 132 18.69 6.43 0.62
N GLU A 133 18.80 7.75 0.71
CA GLU A 133 18.84 8.45 2.00
C GLU A 133 17.55 8.30 2.80
N TYR A 134 16.39 8.53 2.18
CA TYR A 134 15.10 8.43 2.87
C TYR A 134 14.73 6.99 3.23
N GLN A 135 15.19 6.01 2.46
CA GLN A 135 15.06 4.60 2.80
C GLN A 135 15.88 4.25 4.05
N TYR A 136 17.11 4.78 4.17
CA TYR A 136 17.90 4.61 5.39
C TYR A 136 17.25 5.31 6.60
N LYS A 137 16.77 6.55 6.43
CA LYS A 137 16.05 7.31 7.46
C LYS A 137 14.79 6.56 7.91
N ALA A 138 14.06 5.92 6.99
CA ALA A 138 12.86 5.15 7.29
C ALA A 138 13.06 4.04 8.33
N ALA A 139 14.24 3.46 8.45
CA ALA A 139 14.52 2.46 9.49
C ALA A 139 14.62 3.05 10.92
N HIS A 140 14.74 4.37 11.06
CA HIS A 140 15.07 5.04 12.32
C HIS A 140 14.06 6.13 12.72
N VAL A 141 13.27 6.65 11.78
CA VAL A 141 12.29 7.71 12.06
C VAL A 141 11.12 7.22 12.91
N ALA A 142 10.67 8.07 13.83
CA ALA A 142 9.48 7.83 14.63
C ALA A 142 8.19 7.95 13.81
N ASP A 143 8.20 8.76 12.75
CA ASP A 143 7.05 9.04 11.90
C ASP A 143 7.39 8.80 10.42
N GLN A 144 6.74 7.79 9.84
CA GLN A 144 6.94 7.41 8.44
C GLN A 144 6.22 8.35 7.46
N GLU A 145 5.11 8.98 7.88
CA GLU A 145 4.38 9.95 7.05
C GLU A 145 5.25 11.16 6.77
N ILE A 146 5.89 11.70 7.81
CA ILE A 146 6.79 12.84 7.68
C ILE A 146 7.98 12.49 6.77
N ASN A 147 8.60 11.33 6.98
CA ASN A 147 9.76 10.89 6.20
C ASN A 147 9.43 10.68 4.71
N MET A 148 8.32 10.01 4.41
CA MET A 148 7.90 9.77 3.02
C MET A 148 7.46 11.07 2.33
N THR A 149 6.76 11.94 3.05
CA THR A 149 6.35 13.25 2.51
C THR A 149 7.57 14.11 2.20
N ALA A 150 8.58 14.13 3.08
CA ALA A 150 9.84 14.84 2.84
C ALA A 150 10.57 14.30 1.59
N CYS A 151 10.65 12.98 1.43
CA CYS A 151 11.21 12.34 0.23
C CYS A 151 10.52 12.83 -1.05
N ILE A 152 9.18 12.83 -1.06
CA ILE A 152 8.40 13.26 -2.23
C ILE A 152 8.62 14.74 -2.54
N VAL A 153 8.61 15.61 -1.52
CA VAL A 153 8.89 17.04 -1.71
C VAL A 153 10.28 17.27 -2.30
N GLU A 154 11.27 16.54 -1.82
CA GLU A 154 12.64 16.66 -2.31
C GLU A 154 12.77 16.17 -3.76
N LEU A 155 12.10 15.06 -4.12
CA LEU A 155 12.01 14.59 -5.50
C LEU A 155 11.30 15.61 -6.42
N MET A 156 10.21 16.22 -5.95
CA MET A 156 9.46 17.24 -6.71
C MET A 156 10.29 18.52 -6.95
N SER A 157 11.18 18.87 -6.01
CA SER A 157 12.03 20.05 -6.11
C SER A 157 13.30 19.80 -6.93
N SER A 158 13.86 18.59 -6.82
CA SER A 158 15.20 18.27 -7.33
C SER A 158 15.19 17.59 -8.69
N CYS A 159 14.07 17.00 -9.11
CA CYS A 159 14.00 16.18 -10.31
C CYS A 159 13.06 16.76 -11.37
N GLU A 160 13.42 16.58 -12.64
CA GLU A 160 12.57 16.95 -13.77
C GLU A 160 11.79 15.74 -14.29
N PHE A 161 10.47 15.90 -14.35
CA PHE A 161 9.54 14.92 -14.89
C PHE A 161 9.45 15.02 -16.42
N LYS A 162 9.25 13.88 -17.08
CA LYS A 162 8.88 13.79 -18.50
C LYS A 162 7.49 14.34 -18.71
#